data_AF-A0A7L2Q538-F1
#
_entry.id   AF-A0A7L2Q538-F1
#
_cell.length_a   1.000
_cell.length_b   1.000
_cell.length_c   1.000
_cell.angle_alpha   90.00
_cell.angle_beta   90.00
_cell.angle_gamma   90.00
#
_symmetry.space_group_name_H-M   'P 1'
#
loop_
_entity.id
_entity.type
_entity.pdbx_description
1 polymer ?
#
loop_
_entity_poly.entity_id
_entity_poly.type
_entity_poly.pdbx_seq_one_letter_code
_entity_poly.pdbx_strand_id
1 'polypeptide(L)'
;GRALLALLVLAQPAWAPDPYGEECRSKMYPPSGPTFKGNIPTYVINLDLPPSRRWDDLMRDKKTELKTVVQNIKDIANTFFPSGKVVDIVDNKIAHLTATLPYPFNEELQGIANSSGIPLG
;
A
#
# COMPACT_ATOMS: atom_id res chain seq x y z
N GLY A 1 -27.18 -69.37 -13.33
CA GLY A 1 -25.96 -68.96 -14.04
C GLY A 1 -26.00 -67.46 -14.24
N ARG A 2 -24.92 -66.76 -13.85
CA ARG A 2 -24.35 -65.48 -14.35
C ARG A 2 -25.35 -64.41 -14.85
N ALA A 3 -25.34 -63.15 -14.41
CA ALA A 3 -24.19 -62.34 -14.04
C ALA A 3 -24.64 -61.11 -13.25
N LEU A 4 -23.88 -60.76 -12.20
CA LEU A 4 -23.87 -59.41 -11.63
C LEU A 4 -23.29 -58.45 -12.68
N LEU A 5 -24.08 -57.48 -13.13
CA LEU A 5 -23.59 -56.33 -13.89
C LEU A 5 -23.11 -55.27 -12.89
N ALA A 6 -21.84 -55.36 -12.51
CA ALA A 6 -21.14 -54.27 -11.81
C ALA A 6 -20.67 -53.25 -12.86
N LEU A 7 -21.35 -52.12 -12.97
CA LEU A 7 -20.84 -50.97 -13.70
C LEU A 7 -19.83 -50.24 -12.78
N LEU A 8 -18.53 -50.42 -13.04
CA LEU A 8 -17.51 -49.59 -12.42
C LEU A 8 -17.62 -48.16 -12.95
N VAL A 9 -17.99 -47.21 -12.09
CA VAL A 9 -17.85 -45.79 -12.36
C VAL A 9 -16.38 -45.42 -12.17
N LEU A 10 -15.65 -45.22 -13.26
CA LEU A 10 -14.31 -44.65 -13.22
C LEU A 10 -14.44 -43.15 -12.91
N ALA A 11 -14.33 -42.78 -11.64
CA ALA A 11 -14.14 -41.38 -11.26
C ALA A 11 -12.73 -40.96 -11.69
N GLN A 12 -12.60 -40.22 -12.78
CA GLN A 12 -11.35 -39.57 -13.14
C GLN A 12 -11.12 -38.42 -12.13
N PRO A 13 -9.94 -38.32 -11.49
CA PRO A 13 -9.62 -37.15 -10.70
C PRO A 13 -9.59 -35.95 -11.65
N ALA A 14 -10.56 -35.05 -11.50
CA ALA A 14 -10.55 -33.76 -12.19
C ALA A 14 -9.42 -32.92 -11.58
N TRP A 15 -8.21 -33.03 -12.13
CA TRP A 15 -7.23 -31.95 -12.01
C TRP A 15 -7.73 -30.82 -12.91
N ALA A 16 -8.64 -30.01 -12.38
CA ALA A 16 -8.93 -28.72 -13.00
C ALA A 16 -7.63 -27.90 -12.94
N PRO A 17 -7.01 -27.54 -14.07
CA PRO A 17 -5.89 -26.62 -14.05
C PRO A 17 -6.34 -25.33 -13.36
N ASP A 18 -5.46 -24.76 -12.53
CA ASP A 18 -5.75 -23.49 -11.84
C ASP A 18 -6.14 -22.44 -12.89
N PRO A 19 -7.33 -21.83 -12.82
CA PRO A 19 -7.78 -20.83 -13.79
C PRO A 19 -6.88 -19.58 -13.82
N TYR A 20 -6.04 -19.39 -12.80
CA TYR A 20 -5.03 -18.34 -12.72
C TYR A 20 -3.59 -18.87 -12.84
N GLY A 21 -3.42 -20.20 -13.00
CA GLY A 21 -2.12 -20.80 -13.25
C GLY A 21 -1.58 -20.34 -14.60
N GLU A 22 -0.35 -19.82 -14.61
CA GLU A 22 0.34 -19.46 -15.84
C GLU A 22 1.62 -20.28 -16.02
N GLU A 23 1.97 -20.52 -17.29
CA GLU A 23 3.27 -21.05 -17.66
C GLU A 23 4.39 -20.07 -17.27
N CYS A 24 5.54 -20.62 -16.88
CA CYS A 24 6.70 -19.82 -16.50
C CYS A 24 7.09 -18.83 -17.60
N ARG A 25 7.09 -17.53 -17.27
CA ARG A 25 7.50 -16.46 -18.20
C ARG A 25 9.02 -16.45 -18.35
N SER A 26 9.49 -16.34 -19.59
CA SER A 26 10.92 -16.18 -19.91
C SER A 26 11.19 -14.78 -20.47
N LYS A 27 12.44 -14.32 -20.41
CA LYS A 27 12.89 -13.03 -20.98
C LYS A 27 12.16 -11.79 -20.41
N MET A 28 11.76 -11.85 -19.14
CA MET A 28 11.13 -10.72 -18.44
C MET A 28 12.12 -9.67 -17.93
N TYR A 29 13.42 -9.86 -18.20
CA TYR A 29 14.49 -8.95 -17.79
C TYR A 29 15.37 -8.55 -19.00
N PRO A 30 15.68 -7.25 -19.19
CA PRO A 30 15.24 -6.11 -18.37
C PRO A 30 13.72 -5.89 -18.42
N PRO A 31 13.10 -5.37 -17.35
CA PRO A 31 11.65 -5.19 -17.28
C PRO A 31 11.11 -4.34 -18.42
N SER A 32 10.10 -4.84 -19.11
CA SER A 32 9.46 -4.17 -20.24
C SER A 32 8.03 -4.69 -20.45
N GLY A 33 7.28 -4.03 -21.32
CA GLY A 33 5.93 -4.45 -21.67
C GLY A 33 4.87 -4.11 -20.61
N PRO A 34 3.69 -4.75 -20.65
CA PRO A 34 2.51 -4.33 -19.91
C PRO A 34 2.61 -4.49 -18.38
N THR A 35 3.55 -5.32 -17.91
CA THR A 35 3.80 -5.52 -16.47
C THR A 35 4.83 -4.53 -15.92
N PHE A 36 5.51 -3.77 -16.77
CA PHE A 36 6.49 -2.76 -16.36
C PHE A 36 5.82 -1.38 -16.30
N LYS A 37 5.52 -0.91 -15.08
CA LYS A 37 4.90 0.40 -14.85
C LYS A 37 5.87 1.59 -14.94
N GLY A 38 7.16 1.33 -15.08
CA GLY A 38 8.20 2.35 -15.20
C GLY A 38 9.30 2.23 -14.14
N ASN A 39 10.30 3.08 -14.28
CA ASN A 39 11.43 3.17 -13.34
C ASN A 39 11.01 3.91 -12.05
N ILE A 40 11.68 3.57 -10.96
CA ILE A 40 11.48 4.22 -9.66
C ILE A 40 12.53 5.33 -9.52
N PRO A 41 12.12 6.60 -9.26
CA PRO A 41 13.07 7.67 -9.02
C PRO A 41 13.87 7.44 -7.73
N THR A 42 15.13 7.85 -7.73
CA THR A 42 16.00 7.83 -6.55
C THR A 42 16.02 9.21 -5.91
N TYR A 43 15.88 9.27 -4.59
CA TYR A 43 15.96 10.50 -3.80
C TYR A 43 17.12 10.41 -2.81
N VAL A 44 17.83 11.53 -2.61
CA VAL A 44 18.87 11.64 -1.60
C VAL A 44 18.26 12.30 -0.36
N ILE A 45 18.30 11.59 0.76
CA ILE A 45 17.87 12.13 2.05
C ILE A 45 19.11 12.58 2.81
N ASN A 46 19.29 13.90 2.95
CA ASN A 46 20.47 14.47 3.61
C ASN A 46 20.30 14.43 5.13
N LEU A 47 21.03 13.55 5.81
CA LEU A 47 20.97 13.38 7.26
C LEU A 47 21.61 14.53 8.06
N ASP A 48 22.43 15.36 7.40
CA ASP A 48 23.03 16.55 8.00
C ASP A 48 21.99 17.69 8.19
N LEU A 49 20.86 17.62 7.47
CA LEU A 49 19.75 18.53 7.68
C LEU A 49 19.02 18.20 9.00
N PRO A 50 18.39 19.22 9.63
CA PRO A 50 17.47 18.97 10.74
C PRO A 50 16.36 18.00 10.28
N PRO A 51 15.94 17.04 11.13
CA PRO A 51 14.98 15.99 10.76
C PRO A 51 13.73 16.50 10.06
N SER A 52 13.16 17.60 10.54
CA SER A 52 11.97 18.25 9.99
C SER A 52 12.09 18.74 8.54
N ARG A 53 13.29 18.75 7.95
CA ARG A 53 13.56 19.23 6.58
C ARG A 53 14.05 18.12 5.65
N ARG A 54 14.39 16.94 6.18
CA ARG A 54 15.01 15.83 5.43
C ARG A 54 14.15 15.33 4.27
N TRP A 55 12.83 15.43 4.42
CA TRP A 55 11.84 14.90 3.49
C TRP A 55 11.26 15.96 2.55
N ASP A 56 11.69 17.22 2.62
CA ASP A 56 11.11 18.33 1.85
C ASP A 56 11.14 18.10 0.34
N ASP A 57 12.27 17.63 -0.19
CA ASP A 57 12.43 17.38 -1.62
C ASP A 57 11.49 16.29 -2.12
N LEU A 58 11.38 15.18 -1.36
CA LEU A 58 10.46 14.10 -1.67
C LEU A 58 9.00 14.57 -1.58
N MET A 59 8.66 15.34 -0.53
CA MET A 59 7.31 15.84 -0.33
C MET A 59 6.89 16.87 -1.36
N ARG A 60 7.82 17.71 -1.85
CA ARG A 60 7.53 18.63 -2.96
C ARG A 60 7.02 17.86 -4.19
N ASP A 61 7.65 16.73 -4.49
CA ASP A 61 7.33 15.92 -5.67
C ASP A 61 6.13 14.98 -5.44
N LYS A 62 5.95 14.46 -4.22
CA LYS A 62 4.98 13.39 -3.90
C LYS A 62 3.78 13.80 -3.06
N LYS A 63 3.68 15.06 -2.64
CA LYS A 63 2.54 15.54 -1.81
C LYS A 63 1.18 15.28 -2.43
N THR A 64 1.07 15.33 -3.75
CA THR A 64 -0.23 15.15 -4.42
C THR A 64 -0.66 13.70 -4.33
N GLU A 65 0.21 12.74 -4.66
CA GLU A 65 -0.08 11.31 -4.52
C GLU A 65 -0.33 10.93 -3.05
N LEU A 66 0.44 11.49 -2.11
CA LEU A 66 0.24 11.27 -0.69
C LEU A 66 -1.14 11.75 -0.22
N LYS A 67 -1.55 12.97 -0.62
CA LYS A 67 -2.89 13.49 -0.33
C LYS A 67 -3.98 12.59 -0.89
N THR A 68 -3.81 12.07 -2.11
CA THR A 68 -4.77 11.14 -2.71
C THR A 68 -4.91 9.87 -1.88
N VAL A 69 -3.80 9.27 -1.44
CA VAL A 69 -3.84 8.06 -0.62
C VAL A 69 -4.54 8.34 0.72
N VAL A 70 -4.18 9.41 1.40
CA VAL A 70 -4.80 9.80 2.68
C VAL A 70 -6.30 10.05 2.51
N GLN A 71 -6.71 10.75 1.45
CA GLN A 71 -8.13 11.00 1.18
C GLN A 71 -8.89 9.70 0.91
N ASN A 72 -8.33 8.80 0.10
CA ASN A 72 -8.95 7.50 -0.16
C ASN A 72 -9.15 6.69 1.12
N ILE A 73 -8.19 6.72 2.05
CA ILE A 73 -8.31 6.06 3.36
C ILE A 73 -9.43 6.70 4.18
N LYS A 74 -9.52 8.03 4.20
CA LYS A 74 -10.61 8.77 4.88
C LYS A 74 -11.98 8.42 4.29
N ASP A 75 -12.09 8.31 2.98
CA ASP A 75 -13.33 7.97 2.29
C ASP A 75 -13.78 6.53 2.60
N ILE A 76 -12.83 5.58 2.62
CA ILE A 76 -13.10 4.20 3.06
C ILE A 76 -13.57 4.20 4.52
N ALA A 77 -12.87 4.90 5.42
CA ALA A 77 -13.26 4.99 6.83
C ALA A 77 -14.66 5.59 7.00
N ASN A 78 -14.98 6.65 6.26
CA ASN A 78 -16.29 7.30 6.29
C ASN A 78 -17.39 6.43 5.68
N THR A 79 -17.06 5.49 4.79
CA THR A 79 -18.03 4.51 4.27
C THR A 79 -18.55 3.59 5.38
N PHE A 80 -17.69 3.20 6.33
CA PHE A 80 -18.08 2.37 7.48
C PHE A 80 -18.53 3.19 8.69
N PHE A 81 -17.98 4.40 8.87
CA PHE A 81 -18.25 5.29 9.99
C PHE A 81 -18.65 6.70 9.50
N PRO A 82 -19.87 6.88 8.98
CA PRO A 82 -20.27 8.10 8.25
C PRO A 82 -20.25 9.38 9.09
N SER A 83 -20.21 9.26 10.43
CA SER A 83 -20.13 10.41 11.33
C SER A 83 -18.84 11.23 11.20
N GLY A 84 -17.80 10.72 10.51
CA GLY A 84 -16.49 11.37 10.39
C GLY A 84 -15.65 11.36 11.67
N LYS A 85 -16.21 10.91 12.81
CA LYS A 85 -15.55 10.93 14.11
C LYS A 85 -14.26 10.12 14.16
N VAL A 86 -14.16 9.03 13.40
CA VAL A 86 -12.94 8.22 13.35
C VAL A 86 -11.81 9.03 12.73
N VAL A 87 -12.06 9.67 11.59
CA VAL A 87 -11.09 10.55 10.92
C VAL A 87 -10.71 11.72 11.81
N ASP A 88 -11.69 12.35 12.49
CA ASP A 88 -11.43 13.45 13.41
C ASP A 88 -10.54 13.05 14.61
N ILE A 89 -10.77 11.87 15.20
CA ILE A 89 -9.94 11.34 16.28
C ILE A 89 -8.50 11.08 15.79
N VAL A 90 -8.35 10.54 14.58
CA VAL A 90 -7.03 10.29 13.99
C VAL A 90 -6.31 11.63 13.78
N ASP A 91 -6.90 12.53 13.00
CA ASP A 91 -6.31 13.81 12.61
C ASP A 91 -5.94 14.68 13.84
N ASN A 92 -6.77 14.69 14.89
CA ASN A 92 -6.64 15.64 16.00
C ASN A 92 -6.15 15.04 17.32
N LYS A 93 -6.43 13.76 17.62
CA LYS A 93 -6.09 13.16 18.92
C LYS A 93 -4.90 12.21 18.85
N ILE A 94 -4.85 11.38 17.81
CA ILE A 94 -3.75 10.42 17.64
C ILE A 94 -2.46 11.14 17.24
N ALA A 95 -2.55 12.29 16.56
CA ALA A 95 -1.41 13.16 16.27
C ALA A 95 -0.52 13.47 17.49
N HIS A 96 -1.08 13.55 18.71
CA HIS A 96 -0.30 13.77 19.93
C HIS A 96 0.66 12.62 20.27
N LEU A 97 0.37 11.39 19.82
CA LEU A 97 1.27 10.25 20.01
C LEU A 97 2.56 10.40 19.21
N THR A 98 2.59 11.23 18.17
CA THR A 98 3.85 11.49 17.45
C THR A 98 4.89 12.18 18.33
N ALA A 99 4.47 12.90 19.37
CA ALA A 99 5.38 13.51 20.34
C ALA A 99 6.05 12.50 21.28
N THR A 100 5.54 11.26 21.36
CA THR A 100 6.15 10.19 22.17
C THR A 100 7.18 9.38 21.39
N LEU A 101 7.26 9.57 20.08
CA LEU A 101 8.26 8.92 19.25
C LEU A 101 9.65 9.47 19.56
N PRO A 102 10.69 8.62 19.62
CA PRO A 102 12.03 9.09 19.88
C PRO A 102 12.53 9.95 18.71
N TYR A 103 13.45 10.86 19.04
CA TYR A 103 14.23 11.56 18.03
C TYR A 103 14.90 10.53 17.08
N PRO A 104 14.89 10.75 15.75
CA PRO A 104 14.41 11.95 15.03
C PRO A 104 12.96 11.87 14.53
N PHE A 105 12.26 10.76 14.75
CA PHE A 105 11.05 10.41 14.00
C PHE A 105 9.87 11.36 14.24
N ASN A 106 9.74 11.87 15.45
CA ASN A 106 8.73 12.88 15.80
C ASN A 106 8.85 14.13 14.90
N GLU A 107 10.07 14.62 14.68
CA GLU A 107 10.34 15.80 13.87
C GLU A 107 10.24 15.51 12.38
N GLU A 108 10.67 14.33 11.92
CA GLU A 108 10.53 13.92 10.52
C GLU A 108 9.05 13.84 10.10
N LEU A 109 8.18 13.25 10.93
CA LEU A 109 6.75 13.17 10.67
C LEU A 109 6.09 14.55 10.67
N GLN A 110 6.47 15.43 11.61
CA GLN A 110 6.02 16.83 11.60
C GLN A 110 6.46 17.57 10.35
N GLY A 111 7.70 17.36 9.90
CA GLY A 111 8.23 17.90 8.65
C GLY A 111 7.42 17.46 7.44
N ILE A 112 7.12 16.16 7.34
CA ILE A 112 6.28 15.59 6.29
C ILE A 112 4.89 16.23 6.30
N ALA A 113 4.21 16.24 7.46
CA ALA A 113 2.87 16.80 7.61
C ALA A 113 2.82 18.28 7.16
N ASN A 114 3.81 19.08 7.57
CA ASN A 114 3.93 20.49 7.19
C ASN A 114 4.19 20.66 5.68
N SER A 115 5.15 19.92 5.12
CA SER A 115 5.55 20.07 3.72
C SER A 115 4.52 19.51 2.73
N SER A 116 3.75 18.48 3.11
CA SER A 116 2.65 17.98 2.29
C SER A 116 1.32 18.69 2.57
N GLY A 117 1.13 19.29 3.75
CA GLY A 117 -0.14 19.91 4.15
C GLY A 117 -1.24 18.88 4.43
N ILE A 118 -0.86 17.72 4.99
CA ILE A 118 -1.80 16.73 5.53
C ILE A 118 -1.80 16.85 7.06
N PRO A 119 -2.88 16.46 7.75
CA PRO A 119 -2.85 16.33 9.21
C PRO A 119 -1.73 15.36 9.64
N LEU A 120 -1.15 15.63 10.81
CA LEU A 120 -0.05 14.81 11.36
C LEU A 120 -0.52 13.43 11.82
N GLY A 121 -1.78 13.31 12.19
CA GLY A 121 -2.42 12.08 12.67
C GLY A 121 -2.79 11.10 11.57
#